data_AF-A0A220MHW7-F1
#
_entry.id   AF-A0A220MHW7-F1
#
_cell.length_a   1.000
_cell.length_b   1.000
_cell.length_c   1.000
_cell.angle_alpha   90.00
_cell.angle_beta   90.00
_cell.angle_gamma   90.00
#
_symmetry.space_group_name_H-M   'P 1'
#
loop_
_entity.id
_entity.type
_entity.pdbx_description
1 polymer ?
#
loop_
_entity_poly.entity_id
_entity_poly.type
_entity_poly.pdbx_seq_one_letter_code
_entity_poly.pdbx_strand_id
1 'polypeptide(L)'
;MSLMKRIQNIFAKHEPPAPEKSILTVGPGDVVDVSLVTYQVIGKASNASRKATMLTLQDGTTIRYLYIEEREKIVYHLYSVIDGRLDSIDEVPTTIEMDDVTYHLEEQYNGSVQVAGKAPFHTSGEQYIWQFQSDQRQLLRIEWQDGRFMLYEGESVLPADVQVLRGT
;
A
#
# COMPACT_ATOMS: atom_id res chain seq x y z
N MET A 1 4.26 -57.54 33.27
CA MET A 1 5.15 -56.58 32.57
C MET A 1 6.05 -55.91 33.61
N SER A 2 7.35 -55.77 33.36
CA SER A 2 8.30 -55.22 34.36
C SER A 2 7.94 -53.78 34.74
N LEU A 3 8.19 -53.44 36.02
CA LEU A 3 8.23 -52.05 36.52
C LEU A 3 9.10 -51.14 35.63
N MET A 4 10.10 -51.70 34.95
CA MET A 4 10.95 -50.97 34.00
C MET A 4 10.18 -50.38 32.80
N LYS A 5 9.12 -51.05 32.27
CA LYS A 5 8.24 -50.45 31.24
C LYS A 5 7.41 -49.27 31.78
N ARG A 6 7.26 -49.20 33.11
CA ARG A 6 6.49 -48.19 33.85
C ARG A 6 7.35 -46.96 34.19
N ILE A 7 8.68 -47.08 34.12
CA ILE A 7 9.65 -46.06 34.56
C ILE A 7 9.91 -45.01 33.47
N GLN A 8 10.05 -45.38 32.20
CA GLN A 8 10.65 -44.47 31.20
C GLN A 8 9.72 -43.88 30.12
N ASN A 9 8.44 -44.26 30.06
CA ASN A 9 7.44 -43.41 29.40
C ASN A 9 7.09 -42.14 30.22
N ILE A 10 7.56 -42.04 31.49
CA ILE A 10 7.47 -40.81 32.30
C ILE A 10 8.66 -39.87 32.02
N PHE A 11 9.78 -40.39 31.50
CA PHE A 11 10.91 -39.61 30.95
C PHE A 11 10.55 -39.00 29.57
N ALA A 12 9.34 -38.46 29.46
CA ALA A 12 8.79 -37.91 28.24
C ALA A 12 9.22 -36.44 28.03
N LYS A 13 9.41 -36.08 26.76
CA LYS A 13 9.57 -34.73 26.19
C LYS A 13 10.83 -33.92 26.59
N HIS A 14 11.12 -32.97 25.71
CA HIS A 14 12.31 -32.10 25.64
C HIS A 14 12.13 -30.81 26.48
N GLU A 15 13.15 -29.93 26.39
CA GLU A 15 13.23 -28.50 26.80
C GLU A 15 13.83 -28.20 28.19
N PRO A 16 14.40 -26.99 28.44
CA PRO A 16 14.38 -25.76 27.60
C PRO A 16 15.75 -25.10 27.32
N PRO A 17 15.79 -24.12 26.38
CA PRO A 17 16.45 -22.84 26.68
C PRO A 17 15.54 -21.63 26.37
N ALA A 18 15.51 -20.65 27.28
CA ALA A 18 14.78 -19.38 27.19
C ALA A 18 15.69 -18.25 27.74
N PRO A 19 15.56 -16.96 27.35
CA PRO A 19 14.38 -16.30 26.75
C PRO A 19 14.65 -15.42 25.48
N GLU A 20 13.62 -15.10 24.69
CA GLU A 20 13.64 -14.13 23.56
C GLU A 20 12.21 -13.74 23.11
N LYS A 21 11.88 -12.57 22.53
CA LYS A 21 12.47 -11.22 22.53
C LYS A 21 11.34 -10.25 22.12
N SER A 22 11.41 -8.99 22.56
CA SER A 22 10.34 -7.97 22.43
C SER A 22 10.42 -6.88 21.34
N ILE A 23 11.45 -6.67 20.52
CA ILE A 23 12.60 -7.51 20.12
C ILE A 23 13.82 -7.39 21.08
N LEU A 24 13.59 -7.09 22.38
CA LEU A 24 14.57 -7.24 23.46
C LEU A 24 14.20 -8.23 24.60
N THR A 25 12.93 -8.34 25.06
CA THR A 25 12.63 -8.90 26.40
C THR A 25 11.59 -10.04 26.60
N VAL A 26 10.58 -10.25 25.73
CA VAL A 26 9.41 -11.13 26.04
C VAL A 26 9.63 -12.64 25.70
N GLY A 27 8.57 -13.48 25.60
CA GLY A 27 8.71 -14.94 25.51
C GLY A 27 7.74 -15.70 24.56
N PRO A 28 8.13 -16.86 24.01
CA PRO A 28 7.25 -17.67 23.16
C PRO A 28 5.97 -18.13 23.87
N GLY A 29 4.83 -17.80 23.25
CA GLY A 29 3.51 -17.76 23.90
C GLY A 29 2.88 -16.36 23.73
N ASP A 30 3.72 -15.34 23.61
CA ASP A 30 3.34 -13.96 23.33
C ASP A 30 3.14 -13.70 21.82
N VAL A 31 2.37 -12.67 21.48
CA VAL A 31 2.00 -12.26 20.12
C VAL A 31 2.41 -10.80 19.89
N VAL A 32 2.99 -10.47 18.74
CA VAL A 32 3.44 -9.11 18.42
C VAL A 32 3.12 -8.77 16.96
N ASP A 33 2.17 -7.85 16.77
CA ASP A 33 1.86 -7.21 15.48
C ASP A 33 2.20 -5.71 15.58
N VAL A 34 2.84 -5.17 14.54
CA VAL A 34 3.09 -3.72 14.44
C VAL A 34 2.66 -3.24 13.06
N SER A 35 1.57 -2.46 13.04
CA SER A 35 1.02 -1.79 11.86
C SER A 35 0.60 -2.68 10.67
N LEU A 36 0.23 -3.95 10.92
CA LEU A 36 -0.39 -4.84 9.91
C LEU A 36 -1.84 -4.41 9.57
N VAL A 37 -2.00 -3.21 9.02
CA VAL A 37 -3.32 -2.65 8.67
C VAL A 37 -3.93 -3.47 7.53
N THR A 38 -4.97 -4.22 7.87
CA THR A 38 -5.72 -5.02 6.89
C THR A 38 -6.84 -4.18 6.29
N TYR A 39 -6.72 -3.86 5.01
CA TYR A 39 -7.74 -3.11 4.29
C TYR A 39 -8.70 -4.03 3.52
N GLN A 40 -9.97 -3.63 3.47
CA GLN A 40 -10.90 -4.16 2.47
C GLN A 40 -10.68 -3.44 1.13
N VAL A 41 -10.46 -4.19 0.05
CA VAL A 41 -10.52 -3.64 -1.31
C VAL A 41 -11.99 -3.36 -1.65
N ILE A 42 -12.36 -2.09 -1.78
CA ILE A 42 -13.73 -1.66 -2.10
C ILE A 42 -13.90 -1.16 -3.54
N GLY A 43 -12.79 -0.90 -4.23
CA GLY A 43 -12.77 -0.49 -5.62
C GLY A 43 -11.40 -0.67 -6.26
N LYS A 44 -11.38 -0.60 -7.59
CA LYS A 44 -10.22 -0.78 -8.44
C LYS A 44 -10.32 0.09 -9.67
N ALA A 45 -9.22 0.74 -10.05
CA ALA A 45 -9.04 1.39 -11.34
C ALA A 45 -7.79 0.78 -12.01
N SER A 46 -7.92 0.20 -13.20
CA SER A 46 -6.83 -0.51 -13.89
C SER A 46 -6.52 0.07 -15.26
N ASN A 47 -5.25 0.36 -15.51
CA ASN A 47 -4.70 0.81 -16.79
C ASN A 47 -3.90 -0.34 -17.43
N ALA A 48 -4.49 -0.97 -18.45
CA ALA A 48 -3.92 -2.15 -19.09
C ALA A 48 -2.64 -1.83 -19.90
N SER A 49 -2.53 -0.64 -20.50
CA SER A 49 -1.36 -0.30 -21.32
C SER A 49 -0.08 -0.16 -20.49
N ARG A 50 -0.23 0.20 -19.22
CA ARG A 50 0.87 0.31 -18.23
C ARG A 50 1.03 -0.89 -17.31
N LYS A 51 0.19 -1.93 -17.43
CA LYS A 51 0.05 -3.00 -16.42
C LYS A 51 -0.09 -2.44 -14.99
N ALA A 52 -0.86 -1.35 -14.85
CA ALA A 52 -1.01 -0.62 -13.61
C ALA A 52 -2.41 -0.80 -13.01
N THR A 53 -2.52 -0.77 -11.69
CA THR A 53 -3.78 -0.87 -10.94
C THR A 53 -3.70 -0.02 -9.68
N MET A 54 -4.69 0.86 -9.50
CA MET A 54 -4.97 1.57 -8.26
C MET A 54 -6.09 0.84 -7.52
N LEU A 55 -5.81 0.32 -6.32
CA LEU A 55 -6.82 -0.24 -5.42
C LEU A 55 -7.32 0.84 -4.45
N THR A 56 -8.63 0.93 -4.28
CA THR A 56 -9.23 1.73 -3.20
C THR A 56 -9.43 0.83 -1.99
N LEU A 57 -8.72 1.18 -0.92
CA LEU A 57 -8.59 0.44 0.32
C LEU A 57 -9.40 1.13 1.42
N GLN A 58 -10.18 0.36 2.17
CA GLN A 58 -10.97 0.85 3.30
C GLN A 58 -10.60 0.10 4.59
N ASP A 59 -10.32 0.85 5.65
CA ASP A 59 -10.28 0.37 7.03
C ASP A 59 -11.16 1.30 7.90
N GLY A 60 -12.30 0.80 8.37
CA GLY A 60 -13.31 1.62 9.05
C GLY A 60 -13.76 2.82 8.20
N THR A 61 -13.45 4.03 8.65
CA THR A 61 -13.69 5.30 7.93
C THR A 61 -12.47 5.77 7.12
N THR A 62 -11.30 5.16 7.31
CA THR A 62 -10.06 5.52 6.64
C THR A 62 -10.05 4.95 5.22
N ILE A 63 -9.77 5.81 4.24
CA ILE A 63 -9.53 5.41 2.86
C ILE A 63 -8.06 5.62 2.51
N ARG A 64 -7.46 4.63 1.85
CA ARG A 64 -6.12 4.68 1.26
C ARG A 64 -6.17 4.18 -0.17
N TYR A 65 -5.13 4.49 -0.94
CA TYR A 65 -5.04 4.11 -2.34
C TYR A 65 -3.70 3.41 -2.60
N LEU A 66 -3.76 2.13 -2.97
CA LEU A 66 -2.55 1.35 -3.27
C LEU A 66 -2.37 1.26 -4.78
N TYR A 67 -1.37 1.98 -5.28
CA TYR A 67 -0.93 1.90 -6.66
C TYR A 67 0.04 0.72 -6.82
N ILE A 68 -0.19 -0.07 -7.86
CA ILE A 68 0.59 -1.25 -8.23
C ILE A 68 0.94 -1.11 -9.72
N GLU A 69 2.20 -1.23 -10.10
CA GLU A 69 2.62 -1.26 -11.51
C GLU A 69 3.66 -2.36 -11.75
N GLU A 70 3.45 -3.16 -12.80
CA GLU A 70 4.40 -4.20 -13.23
C GLU A 70 5.37 -3.63 -14.28
N ARG A 71 6.57 -3.22 -13.82
CA ARG A 71 7.70 -2.83 -14.68
C ARG A 71 8.68 -4.03 -14.80
N GLU A 72 9.99 -3.81 -14.67
CA GLU A 72 10.97 -4.90 -14.46
C GLU A 72 10.74 -5.65 -13.14
N LYS A 73 10.14 -4.96 -12.17
CA LYS A 73 9.66 -5.46 -10.88
C LYS A 73 8.27 -4.87 -10.62
N ILE A 74 7.51 -5.50 -9.74
CA ILE A 74 6.26 -4.93 -9.24
C ILE A 74 6.63 -3.85 -8.21
N VAL A 75 6.12 -2.63 -8.42
CA VAL A 75 6.25 -1.50 -7.49
C VAL A 75 4.92 -1.24 -6.78
N TYR A 76 5.00 -0.79 -5.54
CA TYR A 76 3.85 -0.50 -4.67
C TYR A 76 4.00 0.90 -4.07
N HIS A 77 3.01 1.76 -4.27
CA HIS A 77 2.96 3.09 -3.64
C HIS A 77 1.64 3.23 -2.89
N LEU A 78 1.69 3.59 -1.60
CA LEU A 78 0.50 3.78 -0.77
C LEU A 78 0.24 5.27 -0.59
N TYR A 79 -1.00 5.67 -0.83
CA TYR A 79 -1.41 7.05 -0.95
C TYR A 79 -2.58 7.42 -0.03
N SER A 80 -2.55 8.66 0.44
CA SER A 80 -3.61 9.38 1.16
C SER A 80 -4.10 10.54 0.29
N VAL A 81 -5.41 10.83 0.29
CA VAL A 81 -5.91 12.03 -0.39
C VAL A 81 -5.57 13.26 0.44
N ILE A 82 -5.12 14.31 -0.25
CA ILE A 82 -4.87 15.64 0.32
C ILE A 82 -5.85 16.65 -0.30
N ASP A 83 -6.21 17.67 0.48
CA ASP A 83 -7.01 18.78 -0.01
C ASP A 83 -6.15 19.69 -0.90
N GLY A 84 -6.37 19.62 -2.20
CA GLY A 84 -5.72 20.46 -3.20
C GLY A 84 -6.70 20.90 -4.27
N ARG A 85 -6.43 22.06 -4.88
CA ARG A 85 -7.20 22.60 -6.00
C ARG A 85 -6.27 23.04 -7.10
N LEU A 86 -6.59 22.62 -8.32
CA LEU A 86 -6.00 23.06 -9.57
C LEU A 86 -7.18 23.45 -10.47
N ASP A 87 -7.08 24.55 -11.19
CA ASP A 87 -8.20 25.07 -11.98
C ASP A 87 -8.12 24.58 -13.44
N SER A 88 -6.91 24.27 -13.95
CA SER A 88 -6.70 23.64 -15.27
C SER A 88 -5.67 22.51 -15.27
N ILE A 89 -5.75 21.65 -16.29
CA ILE A 89 -4.80 20.58 -16.58
C ILE A 89 -3.42 21.11 -16.99
N ASP A 90 -3.39 22.29 -17.60
CA ASP A 90 -2.18 23.00 -18.05
C ASP A 90 -1.44 23.72 -16.91
N GLU A 91 -2.04 23.79 -15.72
CA GLU A 91 -1.47 24.44 -14.54
C GLU A 91 -0.62 23.51 -13.69
N VAL A 92 -0.62 22.19 -13.96
CA VAL A 92 0.19 21.24 -13.20
C VAL A 92 1.68 21.53 -13.46
N PRO A 93 2.43 22.06 -12.47
CA PRO A 93 3.80 22.50 -12.70
C PRO A 93 4.76 21.31 -12.69
N THR A 94 5.99 21.52 -13.13
CA THR A 94 7.06 20.49 -13.05
C THR A 94 7.72 20.40 -11.67
N THR A 95 7.39 21.30 -10.75
CA THR A 95 7.88 21.31 -9.36
C THR A 95 6.80 21.92 -8.46
N ILE A 96 6.58 21.29 -7.30
CA ILE A 96 5.58 21.68 -6.30
C ILE A 96 6.27 21.80 -4.95
N GLU A 97 6.01 22.87 -4.20
CA GLU A 97 6.45 23.04 -2.82
C GLU A 97 5.24 22.92 -1.88
N MET A 98 5.32 22.02 -0.90
CA MET A 98 4.26 21.74 0.07
C MET A 98 4.89 21.33 1.40
N ASP A 99 4.50 21.96 2.50
CA ASP A 99 4.99 21.67 3.86
C ASP A 99 6.53 21.56 3.98
N ASP A 100 7.25 22.54 3.42
CA ASP A 100 8.72 22.60 3.32
C ASP A 100 9.37 21.43 2.53
N VAL A 101 8.57 20.65 1.79
CA VAL A 101 9.02 19.59 0.87
C VAL A 101 8.88 20.03 -0.57
N THR A 102 9.99 20.00 -1.32
CA THR A 102 9.98 20.18 -2.78
C THR A 102 9.80 18.83 -3.48
N TYR A 103 8.81 18.77 -4.36
CA TYR A 103 8.48 17.63 -5.20
C TYR A 103 8.78 17.96 -6.66
N HIS A 104 9.51 17.09 -7.36
CA HIS A 104 9.85 17.23 -8.78
C HIS A 104 9.07 16.23 -9.64
N LEU A 105 8.64 16.65 -10.83
CA LEU A 105 7.86 15.81 -11.74
C LEU A 105 8.75 14.72 -12.36
N GLU A 106 8.48 13.46 -12.00
CA GLU A 106 9.17 12.28 -12.51
C GLU A 106 8.49 11.71 -13.76
N GLU A 107 7.15 11.69 -13.78
CA GLU A 107 6.40 11.08 -14.87
C GLU A 107 5.05 11.75 -15.11
N GLN A 108 4.74 12.08 -16.37
CA GLN A 108 3.42 12.51 -16.81
C GLN A 108 2.93 11.58 -17.93
N TYR A 109 1.68 11.12 -17.84
CA TYR A 109 1.05 10.35 -18.91
C TYR A 109 -0.49 10.45 -18.86
N ASN A 110 -1.14 10.03 -19.94
CA ASN A 110 -2.56 9.71 -19.94
C ASN A 110 -2.78 8.24 -20.32
N GLY A 111 -3.99 7.75 -20.14
CA GLY A 111 -4.39 6.44 -20.66
C GLY A 111 -5.83 6.09 -20.31
N SER A 112 -6.36 5.08 -21.00
CA SER A 112 -7.69 4.57 -20.70
C SER A 112 -7.66 3.65 -19.47
N VAL A 113 -8.57 3.91 -18.54
CA VAL A 113 -8.68 3.23 -17.24
C VAL A 113 -10.06 2.59 -17.11
N GLN A 114 -10.07 1.33 -16.68
CA GLN A 114 -11.29 0.59 -16.35
C GLN A 114 -11.52 0.60 -14.84
N VAL A 115 -12.71 1.02 -14.42
CA VAL A 115 -13.10 1.16 -13.01
C VAL A 115 -14.11 0.09 -12.61
N ALA A 116 -13.94 -0.47 -11.40
CA ALA A 116 -14.89 -1.34 -10.75
C ALA A 116 -15.03 -0.99 -9.25
N GLY A 117 -16.25 -1.05 -8.71
CA GLY A 117 -16.52 -0.75 -7.30
C GLY A 117 -16.41 0.74 -6.96
N LYS A 118 -16.00 1.04 -5.72
CA LYS A 118 -15.84 2.40 -5.19
C LYS A 118 -14.41 2.90 -5.42
N ALA A 119 -14.16 3.55 -6.55
CA ALA A 119 -12.89 4.21 -6.87
C ALA A 119 -13.04 5.76 -6.82
N PRO A 120 -11.93 6.55 -6.82
CA PRO A 120 -11.98 8.02 -6.83
C PRO A 120 -12.79 8.60 -7.98
N PHE A 121 -12.58 8.05 -9.17
CA PHE A 121 -13.34 8.35 -10.37
C PHE A 121 -14.34 7.22 -10.61
N HIS A 122 -15.62 7.57 -10.80
CA HIS A 122 -16.69 6.58 -10.94
C HIS A 122 -16.89 6.06 -12.37
N THR A 123 -16.33 6.76 -13.37
CA THR A 123 -16.43 6.40 -14.77
C THR A 123 -15.15 5.70 -15.24
N SER A 124 -15.29 4.76 -16.18
CA SER A 124 -14.14 4.30 -16.98
C SER A 124 -13.94 5.29 -18.13
N GLY A 125 -12.71 5.63 -18.46
CA GLY A 125 -12.43 6.72 -19.41
C GLY A 125 -10.95 7.01 -19.56
N GLU A 126 -10.63 8.16 -20.15
CA GLU A 126 -9.27 8.69 -20.21
C GLU A 126 -8.93 9.39 -18.89
N GLN A 127 -7.82 9.01 -18.28
CA GLN A 127 -7.28 9.60 -17.06
C GLN A 127 -5.90 10.18 -17.35
N TYR A 128 -5.64 11.39 -16.87
CA TYR A 128 -4.35 12.07 -16.93
C TYR A 128 -3.69 11.99 -15.54
N ILE A 129 -2.40 11.72 -15.51
CA ILE A 129 -1.65 11.37 -14.31
C ILE A 129 -0.30 12.10 -14.32
N TRP A 130 0.04 12.71 -13.20
CA TRP A 130 1.37 13.24 -12.88
C TRP A 130 1.87 12.56 -11.61
N GLN A 131 3.11 12.09 -11.65
CA GLN A 131 3.80 11.49 -10.52
C GLN A 131 5.03 12.34 -10.23
N PHE A 132 5.14 12.77 -8.98
CA PHE A 132 6.23 13.56 -8.47
C PHE A 132 6.93 12.82 -7.34
N GLN A 133 8.23 13.09 -7.18
CA GLN A 133 9.03 12.60 -6.09
C GLN A 133 9.83 13.75 -5.47
N SER A 134 9.97 13.72 -4.15
CA SER A 134 10.90 14.58 -3.42
C SER A 134 12.23 13.88 -3.18
N ASP A 135 13.29 14.65 -2.92
CA ASP A 135 14.60 14.14 -2.48
C ASP A 135 14.50 13.24 -1.23
N GLN A 136 13.46 13.46 -0.42
CA GLN A 136 13.15 12.72 0.81
C GLN A 136 12.34 11.44 0.57
N ARG A 137 12.11 11.05 -0.70
CA ARG A 137 11.34 9.89 -1.18
C ARG A 137 9.83 9.94 -0.93
N GLN A 138 9.30 11.04 -0.40
CA GLN A 138 7.86 11.26 -0.40
C GLN A 138 7.37 11.39 -1.85
N LEU A 139 6.20 10.81 -2.12
CA LEU A 139 5.55 10.80 -3.41
C LEU A 139 4.36 11.75 -3.38
N LEU A 140 4.17 12.49 -4.48
CA LEU A 140 2.97 13.27 -4.72
C LEU A 140 2.40 12.82 -6.07
N ARG A 141 1.12 12.50 -6.11
CA ARG A 141 0.42 12.05 -7.31
C ARG A 141 -0.78 12.95 -7.55
N ILE A 142 -0.95 13.35 -8.80
CA ILE A 142 -2.10 14.14 -9.24
C ILE A 142 -2.78 13.34 -10.34
N GLU A 143 -4.10 13.21 -10.24
CA GLU A 143 -4.93 12.55 -11.23
C GLU A 143 -6.04 13.50 -11.68
N TRP A 144 -6.29 13.55 -12.98
CA TRP A 144 -7.40 14.28 -13.57
C TRP A 144 -8.23 13.38 -14.48
N GLN A 145 -9.55 13.46 -14.35
CA GLN A 145 -10.50 12.83 -15.25
C GLN A 145 -11.85 13.58 -15.19
N ASP A 146 -12.44 13.84 -16.36
CA ASP A 146 -13.79 14.41 -16.50
C ASP A 146 -14.03 15.68 -15.65
N GLY A 147 -13.07 16.62 -15.73
CA GLY A 147 -13.14 17.91 -15.02
C GLY A 147 -12.89 17.82 -13.51
N ARG A 148 -12.44 16.69 -12.97
CA ARG A 148 -12.13 16.50 -11.55
C ARG A 148 -10.67 16.19 -11.33
N PHE A 149 -10.06 16.88 -10.36
CA PHE A 149 -8.76 16.54 -9.81
C PHE A 149 -8.89 15.68 -8.55
N MET A 150 -7.93 14.78 -8.37
CA MET A 150 -7.62 14.11 -7.12
C MET A 150 -6.12 14.28 -6.88
N LEU A 151 -5.74 14.75 -5.68
CA LEU A 151 -4.36 14.88 -5.26
C LEU A 151 -4.08 13.91 -4.13
N TYR A 152 -2.90 13.30 -4.15
CA TYR A 152 -2.49 12.30 -3.18
C TYR A 152 -1.04 12.48 -2.73
N GLU A 153 -0.80 12.49 -1.43
CA GLU A 153 0.53 12.29 -0.85
C GLU A 153 0.73 10.79 -0.57
N GLY A 154 1.97 10.31 -0.60
CA GLY A 154 2.24 8.89 -0.34
C GLY A 154 3.71 8.53 -0.24
N GLU A 155 3.94 7.23 -0.15
CA GLU A 155 5.27 6.63 0.03
C GLU A 155 5.39 5.30 -0.71
N SER A 156 6.63 4.86 -0.96
CA SER A 156 6.91 3.53 -1.50
C SER A 156 6.80 2.45 -0.43
N VAL A 157 6.00 1.41 -0.69
CA VAL A 157 5.83 0.25 0.18
C VAL A 157 6.68 -0.91 -0.34
N LEU A 158 7.28 -1.70 0.56
CA LEU A 158 8.07 -2.86 0.15
C LEU A 158 7.14 -3.99 -0.33
N PRO A 159 7.49 -4.74 -1.39
CA PRO A 159 6.72 -5.90 -1.83
C PRO A 159 6.49 -6.97 -0.75
N ALA A 160 7.35 -7.03 0.28
CA ALA A 160 7.21 -7.95 1.41
C ALA A 160 6.05 -7.58 2.36
N ASP A 161 5.64 -6.30 2.38
CA ASP A 161 4.60 -5.78 3.27
C ASP A 161 3.20 -5.87 2.65
N VAL A 162 3.09 -6.30 1.37
CA VAL A 162 1.84 -6.41 0.63
C VAL A 162 1.44 -7.87 0.45
N GLN A 163 0.48 -8.34 1.24
CA GLN A 163 -0.03 -9.71 1.18
C GLN A 163 -1.54 -9.77 0.90
N VAL A 164 -1.95 -10.66 -0.01
CA VAL A 164 -3.36 -11.01 -0.21
C VAL A 164 -3.77 -12.06 0.83
N LEU A 165 -4.52 -11.63 1.85
CA LEU A 165 -4.99 -12.52 2.93
C LEU A 165 -6.22 -13.37 2.53
N ARG A 166 -7.05 -12.87 1.61
CA ARG A 166 -8.20 -13.58 1.05
C ARG A 166 -8.54 -13.03 -0.35
N GLY A 167 -8.85 -13.93 -1.27
CA GLY A 167 -9.46 -13.63 -2.56
C GLY A 167 -10.75 -14.42 -2.77
N THR A 168 -11.52 -14.07 -3.79
CA THR A 168 -12.71 -14.77 -4.29
C THR A 168 -12.45 -15.35 -5.66
#